data_AF-A0AAD8AMR1-F1
#
_entry.id   AF-A0AAD8AMR1-F1
#
_cell.length_a   1.000
_cell.length_b   1.000
_cell.length_c   1.000
_cell.angle_alpha   90.00
_cell.angle_beta   90.00
_cell.angle_gamma   90.00
#
_symmetry.space_group_name_H-M   'P 1'
#
loop_
_entity.id
_entity.type
_entity.pdbx_description
1 polymer ?
#
loop_
_entity_poly.entity_id
_entity_poly.type
_entity_poly.pdbx_seq_one_letter_code
_entity_poly.pdbx_strand_id
1 'polypeptide(L)' 'MVLFGWIGSKIEQKLIHFIILASMDVGEAAYDSGWEDAEPSVKQTVCIIMVRAQKPAIIRGGQFYITNLETVSAVSIVST' A
#
# COMPACT_ATOMS: atom_id res chain seq x y z
N MET A 1 19.29 25.12 -6.72
CA MET A 1 17.99 24.66 -7.27
C MET A 1 17.76 23.15 -7.18
N VAL A 2 18.74 22.33 -6.75
CA VAL A 2 18.62 20.85 -6.67
C VAL A 2 18.23 20.35 -5.26
N LEU A 3 18.55 21.11 -4.21
CA LEU A 3 18.29 20.74 -2.80
C LEU A 3 16.80 20.69 -2.46
N PHE A 4 15.99 21.58 -3.04
CA PHE A 4 14.53 21.59 -2.88
C PHE A 4 13.84 20.42 -3.62
N GLY A 5 14.42 19.90 -4.70
CA GLY A 5 13.92 18.67 -5.34
C GLY A 5 14.16 17.43 -4.48
N TRP A 6 15.31 17.36 -3.81
CA TRP A 6 15.66 16.23 -2.94
C TRP A 6 14.76 16.14 -1.70
N ILE A 7 14.39 17.28 -1.09
CA ILE A 7 13.47 17.27 0.05
C ILE A 7 12.06 16.85 -0.36
N GLY A 8 11.58 17.27 -1.54
CA GLY A 8 10.29 16.86 -2.10
C GLY A 8 10.20 15.35 -2.30
N SER A 9 11.21 14.77 -2.95
CA SER A 9 11.29 13.31 -3.17
C SER A 9 11.27 12.51 -1.86
N LYS A 10 11.91 13.01 -0.80
CA LYS A 10 11.95 12.34 0.51
C LYS A 10 10.61 12.37 1.24
N ILE A 11 9.83 13.43 1.06
CA ILE A 11 8.48 13.57 1.62
C ILE A 11 7.52 12.63 0.89
N GLU A 12 7.60 12.57 -0.44
CA GLU A 12 6.77 11.69 -1.27
C GLU A 12 7.01 10.21 -0.97
N GLN A 13 8.28 9.78 -0.85
CA GLN A 13 8.63 8.41 -0.50
C GLN A 13 8.08 8.01 0.88
N LYS A 14 8.18 8.89 1.88
CA LYS A 14 7.60 8.64 3.20
C LYS A 14 6.09 8.49 3.13
N LEU A 15 5.43 9.29 2.29
CA LEU A 15 3.98 9.28 2.14
C LEU A 15 3.49 8.00 1.45
N ILE A 16 4.19 7.54 0.40
CA ILE A 16 3.90 6.26 -0.27
C ILE A 16 4.06 5.11 0.71
N HIS A 17 5.18 5.06 1.44
CA HIS A 17 5.45 4.01 2.40
C HIS A 17 4.38 3.96 3.50
N PHE A 18 3.98 5.13 4.02
CA PHE A 18 2.91 5.22 5.01
C PHE A 18 1.56 4.68 4.50
N ILE A 19 1.18 5.00 3.26
CA ILE A 19 -0.08 4.54 2.67
C ILE A 19 -0.08 3.02 2.45
N ILE A 20 1.06 2.44 2.05
CA ILE A 20 1.20 1.00 1.88
C ILE A 20 1.01 0.29 3.22
N LEU A 21 1.72 0.73 4.25
CA LEU A 21 1.62 0.15 5.59
C LEU A 21 0.20 0.25 6.15
N ALA A 22 -0.42 1.42 6.04
CA ALA A 22 -1.81 1.61 6.50
C ALA A 22 -2.80 0.72 5.74
N SER A 23 -2.60 0.51 4.44
CA SER A 23 -3.47 -0.39 3.65
C SER A 23 -3.32 -1.84 4.08
N MET A 24 -2.09 -2.29 4.34
CA MET A 24 -1.80 -3.64 4.82
C MET A 24 -2.40 -3.89 6.21
N ASP A 25 -2.24 -2.94 7.13
CA ASP A 25 -2.74 -3.01 8.50
C ASP A 25 -4.28 -3.15 8.55
N VAL A 26 -4.98 -2.43 7.66
CA VAL A 26 -6.44 -2.60 7.51
C VAL A 26 -6.81 -4.00 7.02
N GLY A 27 -6.04 -4.57 6.09
CA GLY A 27 -6.25 -5.94 5.60
C GLY A 27 -6.03 -6.99 6.69
N GLU A 28 -5.01 -6.81 7.50
CA GLU A 28 -4.67 -7.68 8.65
C GLU A 28 -5.73 -7.58 9.75
N ALA A 29 -6.13 -6.38 10.15
CA ALA A 29 -7.21 -6.17 11.11
C ALA A 29 -8.56 -6.72 10.62
N ALA A 30 -8.82 -6.65 9.31
CA ALA A 30 -10.01 -7.25 8.71
C ALA A 30 -9.95 -8.79 8.76
N TYR A 31 -8.76 -9.39 8.57
CA TYR A 31 -8.56 -10.83 8.70
C TYR A 31 -8.74 -11.30 10.14
N ASP A 32 -8.18 -10.57 11.10
CA ASP A 32 -8.26 -10.88 12.53
C ASP A 32 -9.62 -10.55 13.17
N SER A 33 -10.56 -9.97 12.42
CA SER A 33 -11.87 -9.54 12.92
C SER A 33 -12.85 -10.66 13.29
N GLY A 34 -12.47 -11.94 13.11
CA GLY A 34 -13.35 -13.08 13.35
C GLY A 34 -14.47 -13.23 12.32
N TRP A 35 -14.24 -12.77 11.09
CA TRP A 35 -15.22 -12.79 9.99
C TRP A 35 -15.71 -14.19 9.62
N GLU A 36 -15.00 -15.25 10.02
CA GLU A 36 -15.34 -16.65 9.75
C GLU A 36 -16.71 -17.06 10.31
N ASP A 37 -17.12 -16.48 11.44
CA ASP A 37 -18.41 -16.78 12.09
C ASP A 37 -19.50 -15.74 11.76
N ALA A 38 -19.18 -14.72 10.96
CA ALA A 38 -20.09 -13.62 10.66
C ALA A 38 -21.19 -14.02 9.65
N GLU A 39 -22.22 -13.18 9.51
CA GLU A 39 -23.26 -13.36 8.49
C GLU A 39 -22.65 -13.30 7.06
N PRO A 40 -23.17 -14.04 6.07
CA PRO A 40 -22.66 -14.00 4.69
C PRO A 40 -22.47 -12.60 4.08
N SER A 41 -23.34 -11.65 4.45
CA SER A 41 -23.25 -10.24 4.04
C SER A 41 -22.00 -9.54 4.59
N VAL A 42 -21.65 -9.82 5.84
CA VAL A 42 -20.44 -9.32 6.50
C VAL A 42 -19.20 -9.99 5.92
N LYS A 43 -19.22 -11.31 5.68
CA LYS A 43 -18.10 -12.03 5.05
C LYS A 43 -17.73 -11.46 3.70
N GLN A 44 -18.73 -11.18 2.85
CA GLN A 44 -18.50 -10.56 1.54
C GLN A 44 -17.86 -9.18 1.67
N THR A 45 -18.34 -8.38 2.62
CA THR A 45 -17.81 -7.04 2.88
C THR A 45 -16.36 -7.10 3.35
N VAL A 46 -16.04 -7.96 4.32
CA VAL A 46 -14.68 -8.14 4.83
C VAL A 46 -13.75 -8.66 3.72
N CYS A 47 -14.20 -9.60 2.90
CA CYS A 47 -13.41 -10.11 1.77
C CYS A 47 -13.08 -9.01 0.74
N ILE A 48 -14.04 -8.12 0.45
CA ILE A 48 -13.79 -6.94 -0.40
C ILE A 48 -12.76 -6.02 0.24
N ILE A 49 -12.81 -5.79 1.55
CA ILE A 49 -11.84 -4.96 2.28
C ILE A 49 -10.44 -5.56 2.16
N MET A 50 -10.28 -6.87 2.41
CA MET A 50 -8.98 -7.56 2.29
C MET A 50 -8.41 -7.46 0.87
N VAL A 51 -9.22 -7.68 -0.17
CA VAL A 51 -8.78 -7.60 -1.57
C VAL A 51 -8.40 -6.18 -1.97
N ARG A 52 -9.10 -5.17 -1.43
CA ARG A 52 -8.76 -3.75 -1.66
C ARG A 52 -7.50 -3.34 -0.91
N ALA A 53 -7.30 -3.82 0.31
CA ALA A 53 -6.12 -3.58 1.13
C ALA A 53 -4.81 -4.04 0.45
N GLN A 54 -4.88 -5.10 -0.37
CA GLN A 54 -3.74 -5.57 -1.18
C GLN A 54 -3.30 -4.60 -2.28
N LYS A 55 -4.14 -3.63 -2.66
CA LYS A 55 -3.83 -2.61 -3.67
C LYS A 55 -3.79 -1.24 -3.01
N PRO A 56 -2.61 -0.76 -2.57
CA PRO A 56 -2.50 0.51 -1.85
C PRO A 56 -3.08 1.66 -2.68
N ALA A 57 -3.83 2.55 -2.03
CA ALA A 57 -4.49 3.68 -2.67
C ALA A 57 -3.45 4.64 -3.26
N ILE A 58 -3.34 4.69 -4.58
CA ILE A 58 -2.38 5.55 -5.27
C ILE A 58 -2.94 6.97 -5.33
N ILE A 59 -2.33 7.90 -4.59
CA ILE A 59 -2.63 9.32 -4.74
C ILE A 59 -2.06 9.79 -6.09
N ARG A 60 -2.93 9.90 -7.11
CA ARG A 60 -2.58 10.46 -8.43
C ARG A 60 -2.48 11.99 -8.34
N GLY A 61 -1.36 12.48 -7.81
CA GLY A 61 -0.96 13.89 -7.83
C GLY A 61 0.43 14.02 -8.43
N GLY A 62 0.59 13.72 -9.73
CA GLY A 62 1.86 13.84 -10.47
C GLY A 62 2.68 12.54 -10.50
N GLN A 63 2.52 11.74 -11.56
CA GLN A 63 3.38 10.61 -11.96
C GLN A 63 4.00 9.77 -10.82
N PHE A 64 3.19 8.90 -10.21
CA PHE A 64 3.70 7.82 -9.37
C PHE A 64 3.54 6.47 -10.09
N TYR A 65 4.65 5.76 -10.23
CA TYR A 65 4.68 4.41 -10.78
C TYR A 65 4.19 3.41 -9.74
N ILE A 66 3.39 2.44 -10.20
CA ILE A 66 2.99 1.27 -9.41
C ILE A 66 4.28 0.51 -9.09
N THR A 67 4.71 0.54 -7.83
CA THR A 67 5.79 -0.34 -7.38
C THR A 67 5.15 -1.60 -6.83
N ASN A 68 5.21 -2.67 -7.63
CA ASN A 68 4.97 -4.01 -7.12
C ASN A 68 6.16 -4.38 -6.20
N LEU A 69 5.95 -5.27 -5.22
CA LEU A 69 7.01 -5.77 -4.34
C LEU A 69 8.19 -6.34 -5.16
N GLU A 70 7.88 -6.93 -6.31
CA GLU A 70 8.86 -7.40 -7.29
C GLU A 70 9.73 -6.28 -7.87
N THR A 71 9.17 -5.09 -8.10
CA THR A 71 9.90 -3.95 -8.65
C THR A 71 10.87 -3.38 -7.62
N VAL A 72 10.50 -3.37 -6.33
CA VAL A 72 11.41 -2.97 -5.24
C VAL A 72 12.57 -3.96 -5.12
N SER A 73 12.27 -5.26 -5.14
CA SER A 73 13.30 -6.31 -5.12
C SER A 73 14.24 -6.23 -6.33
N ALA A 74 13.70 -6.05 -7.54
CA ALA A 74 14.47 -5.93 -8.77
C ALA A 74 15.41 -4.71 -8.76
N VAL A 75 14.98 -3.58 -8.20
CA VAL A 75 15.83 -2.39 -8.06
C VAL A 75 17.02 -2.67 -7.12
N SER A 76 16.80 -3.36 -6.00
CA SER A 76 17.90 -3.76 -5.11
C SER A 76 18.89 -4.74 -5.75
N ILE A 77 18.42 -5.62 -6.64
CA ILE A 77 19.27 -6.59 -7.35
C ILE A 77 20.13 -5.90 -8.42
N VAL A 78 19.58 -4.90 -9.12
CA VAL A 78 20.28 -4.17 -10.19
C VAL A 78 21.33 -3.17 -9.65
N SER A 79 21.23 -2.77 -8.39
CA SER A 79 22.18 -1.85 -7.74
C SER A 79 23.40 -2.52 -7.07
N THR A 80 23.60 -3.83 -7.27
CA THR A 80 24.76 -4.60 -6.77
C THR A 80 25.57 -5.12 -7.95
#